data_AF-A0A8S1EMX5-F1
#
_entry.id   AF-A0A8S1EMX5-F1
#
_cell.length_a   1.000
_cell.length_b   1.000
_cell.length_c   1.000
_cell.angle_alpha   90.00
_cell.angle_beta   90.00
_cell.angle_gamma   90.00
#
_symmetry.space_group_name_H-M   'P 1'
#
loop_
_entity.id
_entity.type
_entity.pdbx_description
1 polymer ?
#
loop_
_entity_poly.entity_id
_entity_poly.type
_entity_poly.pdbx_seq_one_letter_code
_entity_poly.pdbx_strand_id
1 'polypeptide(L)'
;MVFLILSDIYNDYEEDLDPYIPQKIGHKLCLIVPYRDRYEELSEFAPHMEKFLSAQNISHQILVINQTDSYRFNRATLINVGWNEGDRMGCDYMVMNDVDLLPVNPEVPYNFPGEGTIRHITSPEYHPKYHYEKFIGGILMLTMADYKHLNGMSNKYWGWGLEDDEFYLRISDSNLNLTRVSGLKTNSSNTFRHIHGPKRKRDYVRKKDDKAQWEMKRKRDRISGLHNAKYSITERKLIKFQGTPVTVINVRLFCDLKWTPYCK
;
A
#
# COMPACT_ATOMS: atom_id res chain seq x y z
N MET A 1 -29.29 44.54 -59.47
CA MET A 1 -28.40 43.62 -58.73
C MET A 1 -28.57 43.96 -57.26
N VAL A 2 -29.17 43.04 -56.52
CA VAL A 2 -29.81 43.24 -55.21
C VAL A 2 -28.80 43.08 -54.09
N PHE A 3 -28.81 43.97 -53.11
CA PHE A 3 -28.37 43.69 -51.75
C PHE A 3 -29.25 44.50 -50.80
N LEU A 4 -30.03 43.82 -49.96
CA LEU A 4 -30.39 44.26 -48.60
C LEU A 4 -30.98 43.04 -47.85
N ILE A 5 -30.15 42.52 -46.93
CA ILE A 5 -30.42 42.04 -45.58
C ILE A 5 -31.72 41.24 -45.35
N LEU A 6 -31.55 39.92 -45.18
CA LEU A 6 -32.36 39.12 -44.26
C LEU A 6 -31.40 38.36 -43.33
N SER A 7 -31.64 38.54 -42.04
CA SER A 7 -30.97 37.90 -40.93
C SER A 7 -31.40 36.44 -40.83
N ASP A 8 -30.53 35.52 -41.21
CA ASP A 8 -30.72 34.09 -40.99
C ASP A 8 -30.01 33.64 -39.71
N ILE A 9 -30.85 33.14 -38.81
CA ILE A 9 -30.54 32.33 -37.65
C ILE A 9 -29.88 31.04 -38.16
N TYR A 10 -28.62 30.81 -37.84
CA TYR A 10 -28.01 29.48 -37.93
C TYR A 10 -27.14 29.21 -36.70
N ASN A 11 -27.46 28.07 -36.08
CA ASN A 11 -26.76 27.37 -35.01
C ASN A 11 -25.24 27.30 -35.24
N ASP A 12 -24.48 27.35 -34.15
CA ASP A 12 -23.53 26.28 -33.87
C ASP A 12 -23.43 26.04 -32.35
N TYR A 13 -24.07 24.95 -31.92
CA TYR A 13 -23.82 24.27 -30.67
C TYR A 13 -22.56 23.42 -30.89
N GLU A 14 -21.38 23.94 -30.54
CA GLU A 14 -20.25 23.07 -30.22
C GLU A 14 -20.40 22.63 -28.76
N GLU A 15 -21.11 21.51 -28.56
CA GLU A 15 -20.97 20.73 -27.33
C GLU A 15 -19.66 19.95 -27.40
N ASP A 16 -18.77 20.24 -26.44
CA ASP A 16 -17.57 19.47 -26.12
C ASP A 16 -17.91 17.97 -25.95
N LEU A 17 -17.57 17.17 -26.96
CA LEU A 17 -17.60 15.71 -26.87
C LEU A 17 -16.49 15.23 -25.92
N ASP A 18 -16.85 15.00 -24.66
CA ASP A 18 -16.04 14.29 -23.67
C ASP A 18 -15.64 12.89 -24.23
N PRO A 19 -14.35 12.56 -24.36
CA PRO A 19 -13.93 11.27 -24.86
C PRO A 19 -14.33 10.18 -23.87
N TYR A 20 -15.38 9.44 -24.22
CA TYR A 20 -15.87 8.25 -23.54
C TYR A 20 -14.73 7.42 -22.91
N ILE A 21 -14.52 7.61 -21.61
CA ILE A 21 -13.66 6.75 -20.79
C ILE A 21 -14.50 5.53 -20.48
N PRO A 22 -14.15 4.32 -20.94
CA PRO A 22 -14.93 3.13 -20.65
C PRO A 22 -15.00 2.94 -19.13
N GLN A 23 -16.20 3.06 -18.58
CA GLN A 23 -16.43 2.85 -17.16
C GLN A 23 -16.15 1.37 -16.86
N LYS A 24 -15.03 1.10 -16.17
CA LYS A 24 -14.60 -0.25 -15.83
C LYS A 24 -15.69 -0.91 -14.97
N ILE A 25 -16.23 -2.04 -15.40
CA ILE A 25 -17.27 -2.77 -14.66
C ILE A 25 -16.62 -3.43 -13.44
N GLY A 26 -16.58 -2.71 -12.32
CA GLY A 26 -16.03 -3.15 -11.03
C GLY A 26 -14.56 -2.81 -10.81
N HIS A 27 -14.20 -2.55 -9.54
CA HIS A 27 -12.83 -2.26 -9.12
C HIS A 27 -12.09 -3.53 -8.68
N LYS A 28 -10.83 -3.65 -9.08
CA LYS A 28 -9.94 -4.76 -8.72
C LYS A 28 -8.91 -4.33 -7.67
N LEU A 29 -8.87 -5.04 -6.54
CA LEU A 29 -7.91 -4.86 -5.45
C LEU A 29 -6.62 -5.65 -5.68
N CYS A 30 -5.48 -5.00 -5.48
CA CYS A 30 -4.21 -5.68 -5.21
C CYS A 30 -3.87 -5.60 -3.71
N LEU A 31 -3.94 -6.74 -3.01
CA LEU A 31 -3.53 -6.87 -1.62
C LEU A 31 -2.01 -7.14 -1.57
N ILE A 32 -1.23 -6.11 -1.27
CA ILE A 32 0.23 -6.15 -1.28
C ILE A 32 0.75 -6.46 0.13
N VAL A 33 1.44 -7.59 0.23
CA VAL A 33 1.96 -8.15 1.48
C VAL A 33 3.49 -8.13 1.47
N PRO A 34 4.14 -7.17 2.15
CA PRO A 34 5.60 -7.15 2.27
C PRO A 34 6.03 -8.31 3.17
N TYR A 35 6.98 -9.14 2.70
CA TYR A 35 7.19 -10.46 3.30
C TYR A 35 8.66 -10.89 3.38
N ARG A 36 9.02 -11.51 4.50
CA ARG A 36 10.23 -12.33 4.69
C ARG A 36 10.08 -13.20 5.93
N ASP A 37 10.32 -14.50 5.82
CA ASP A 37 10.39 -15.45 6.95
C ASP A 37 9.18 -15.41 7.88
N ARG A 38 7.97 -15.43 7.31
CA ARG A 38 6.67 -15.40 8.03
C ARG A 38 5.71 -16.49 7.53
N TYR A 39 6.22 -17.70 7.29
CA TYR A 39 5.44 -18.75 6.63
C TYR A 39 4.21 -19.17 7.43
N GLU A 40 4.33 -19.29 8.75
CA GLU A 40 3.22 -19.62 9.64
C GLU A 40 2.14 -18.54 9.56
N GLU A 41 2.54 -17.27 9.66
CA GLU A 41 1.64 -16.13 9.58
C GLU A 41 0.97 -16.06 8.19
N LEU A 42 1.72 -16.28 7.10
CA LEU A 42 1.17 -16.31 5.74
C LEU A 42 0.20 -17.46 5.52
N SER A 43 0.45 -18.61 6.15
CA SER A 43 -0.42 -19.80 6.07
C SER A 43 -1.77 -19.59 6.74
N GLU A 44 -1.84 -18.70 7.74
CA GLU A 44 -3.11 -18.24 8.32
C GLU A 44 -3.70 -17.06 7.52
N PHE A 45 -2.85 -16.12 7.10
CA PHE A 45 -3.25 -14.89 6.42
C PHE A 45 -3.97 -15.13 5.11
N ALA A 46 -3.40 -15.94 4.22
CA ALA A 46 -3.92 -16.13 2.88
C ALA A 46 -5.38 -16.65 2.87
N PRO A 47 -5.72 -17.79 3.49
CA PRO A 47 -7.10 -18.26 3.52
C PRO A 47 -8.03 -17.36 4.32
N HIS A 48 -7.53 -16.68 5.37
CA HIS A 48 -8.33 -15.72 6.13
C HIS A 48 -8.75 -14.53 5.25
N MET A 49 -7.79 -13.91 4.55
CA MET A 49 -8.06 -12.74 3.72
C MET A 49 -8.90 -13.09 2.49
N GLU A 50 -8.67 -14.23 1.86
CA GLU A 50 -9.53 -14.72 0.76
C GLU A 50 -10.99 -14.81 1.22
N LYS A 51 -11.24 -15.52 2.34
CA LYS A 51 -12.60 -15.64 2.90
C LYS A 51 -13.19 -14.28 3.25
N PHE A 52 -12.40 -13.41 3.88
CA PHE A 52 -12.83 -12.09 4.34
C PHE A 52 -13.22 -11.16 3.19
N LEU A 53 -12.40 -11.11 2.13
CA LEU A 53 -12.63 -10.26 0.95
C LEU A 53 -13.74 -10.82 0.07
N SER A 54 -13.81 -12.15 -0.11
CA SER A 54 -14.87 -12.80 -0.87
C SER A 54 -16.24 -12.64 -0.21
N ALA A 55 -16.32 -12.65 1.13
CA ALA A 55 -17.56 -12.35 1.85
C ALA A 55 -18.06 -10.90 1.63
N GLN A 56 -17.18 -9.99 1.24
CA GLN A 56 -17.50 -8.60 0.87
C GLN A 56 -17.66 -8.40 -0.64
N ASN A 57 -17.64 -9.47 -1.45
CA ASN A 57 -17.67 -9.42 -2.92
C ASN A 57 -16.55 -8.56 -3.53
N ILE A 58 -15.37 -8.55 -2.92
CA ILE A 58 -14.22 -7.80 -3.43
C ILE A 58 -13.45 -8.64 -4.45
N SER A 59 -13.37 -8.18 -5.70
CA SER A 59 -12.45 -8.75 -6.69
C SER A 59 -11.02 -8.41 -6.29
N HIS A 60 -10.18 -9.41 -6.04
CA HIS A 60 -8.86 -9.18 -5.46
C HIS A 60 -7.78 -10.14 -5.96
N GLN A 61 -6.53 -9.75 -5.73
CA GLN A 61 -5.34 -10.59 -5.86
C GLN A 61 -4.40 -10.40 -4.67
N ILE A 62 -3.89 -11.51 -4.12
CA ILE A 62 -2.91 -11.48 -3.04
C ILE A 62 -1.51 -11.54 -3.64
N LEU A 63 -0.74 -10.47 -3.44
CA LEU A 63 0.63 -10.31 -3.92
C LEU A 63 1.60 -10.31 -2.73
N VAL A 64 2.33 -11.42 -2.56
CA VAL A 64 3.36 -11.55 -1.53
C VAL A 64 4.70 -11.11 -2.11
N ILE A 65 5.23 -10.00 -1.62
CA ILE A 65 6.50 -9.43 -2.07
C ILE A 65 7.60 -9.93 -1.15
N ASN A 66 8.23 -11.03 -1.55
CA ASN A 66 9.20 -11.78 -0.75
C ASN A 66 10.62 -11.22 -0.93
N GLN A 67 11.17 -10.59 0.12
CA GLN A 67 12.52 -10.05 0.11
C GLN A 67 13.56 -11.16 0.32
N THR A 68 14.32 -11.48 -0.74
CA THR A 68 15.27 -12.60 -0.80
C THR A 68 16.75 -12.19 -0.75
N ASP A 69 17.05 -10.90 -0.81
CA ASP A 69 18.39 -10.40 -0.48
C ASP A 69 18.69 -10.55 1.03
N SER A 70 19.96 -10.35 1.40
CA SER A 70 20.43 -10.46 2.79
C SER A 70 20.45 -9.13 3.55
N TYR A 71 19.92 -8.05 2.97
CA TYR A 71 19.81 -6.77 3.67
C TYR A 71 18.71 -6.83 4.72
N ARG A 72 18.67 -5.86 5.64
CA ARG A 72 17.57 -5.68 6.59
C ARG A 72 16.24 -5.59 5.84
N PHE A 73 15.16 -5.91 6.53
CA PHE A 73 13.82 -5.88 5.91
C PHE A 73 13.45 -4.43 5.54
N ASN A 74 12.95 -4.20 4.34
CA ASN A 74 12.57 -2.86 3.86
C ASN A 74 11.12 -2.89 3.37
N ARG A 75 10.19 -2.73 4.32
CA ARG A 75 8.75 -2.78 4.09
C ARG A 75 8.32 -1.82 2.99
N ALA A 76 8.72 -0.55 3.08
CA ALA A 76 8.33 0.50 2.15
C ALA A 76 8.76 0.22 0.70
N THR A 77 10.01 -0.21 0.47
CA THR A 77 10.47 -0.55 -0.89
C THR A 77 9.73 -1.76 -1.43
N LEU A 78 9.41 -2.76 -0.60
CA LEU A 78 8.60 -3.91 -1.03
C LEU A 78 7.18 -3.48 -1.43
N ILE A 79 6.59 -2.48 -0.77
CA ILE A 79 5.31 -1.91 -1.22
C ILE A 79 5.46 -1.22 -2.58
N ASN A 80 6.53 -0.45 -2.82
CA ASN A 80 6.80 0.13 -4.15
C ASN A 80 6.89 -0.95 -5.24
N VAL A 81 7.59 -2.07 -4.96
CA VAL A 81 7.67 -3.21 -5.88
C VAL A 81 6.30 -3.85 -6.10
N GLY A 82 5.53 -4.02 -5.03
CA GLY A 82 4.17 -4.54 -5.09
C GLY A 82 3.22 -3.66 -5.91
N TRP A 83 3.37 -2.33 -5.84
CA TRP A 83 2.63 -1.40 -6.68
C TRP A 83 2.93 -1.65 -8.17
N ASN A 84 4.21 -1.80 -8.54
CA ASN A 84 4.59 -2.07 -9.94
C ASN A 84 4.01 -3.39 -10.45
N GLU A 85 3.96 -4.43 -9.60
CA GLU A 85 3.29 -5.68 -9.96
C GLU A 85 1.77 -5.55 -10.04
N GLY A 86 1.16 -4.77 -9.15
CA GLY A 86 -0.28 -4.51 -9.20
C GLY A 86 -0.71 -3.71 -10.43
N ASP A 87 0.09 -2.73 -10.83
CA ASP A 87 -0.12 -1.93 -12.04
C ASP A 87 -0.05 -2.82 -13.29
N ARG A 88 0.98 -3.69 -13.37
CA ARG A 88 1.10 -4.72 -14.42
C ARG A 88 -0.12 -5.65 -14.50
N MET A 89 -0.82 -5.86 -13.39
CA MET A 89 -2.00 -6.73 -13.29
C MET A 89 -3.33 -5.97 -13.46
N GLY A 90 -3.28 -4.66 -13.74
CA GLY A 90 -4.45 -3.83 -14.00
C GLY A 90 -5.35 -3.63 -12.79
N CYS A 91 -4.78 -3.61 -11.58
CA CYS A 91 -5.50 -3.26 -10.35
C CYS A 91 -5.88 -1.77 -10.34
N ASP A 92 -7.01 -1.45 -9.73
CA ASP A 92 -7.52 -0.07 -9.61
C ASP A 92 -7.07 0.58 -8.29
N TYR A 93 -6.94 -0.23 -7.26
CA TYR A 93 -6.51 0.19 -5.94
C TYR A 93 -5.71 -0.90 -5.24
N MET A 94 -4.99 -0.48 -4.22
CA MET A 94 -4.16 -1.37 -3.42
C MET A 94 -4.44 -1.23 -1.93
N VAL A 95 -4.18 -2.32 -1.23
CA VAL A 95 -4.06 -2.33 0.22
C VAL A 95 -2.66 -2.83 0.56
N MET A 96 -1.87 -2.02 1.27
CA MET A 96 -0.65 -2.51 1.90
C MET A 96 -1.04 -3.15 3.24
N ASN A 97 -0.74 -4.45 3.41
CA ASN A 97 -1.21 -5.22 4.56
C ASN A 97 -0.05 -5.98 5.21
N ASP A 98 0.17 -5.75 6.50
CA ASP A 98 1.09 -6.57 7.28
C ASP A 98 0.55 -8.01 7.38
N VAL A 99 1.40 -9.01 7.11
CA VAL A 99 0.99 -10.43 7.06
C VAL A 99 0.51 -10.97 8.41
N ASP A 100 0.87 -10.34 9.51
CA ASP A 100 0.49 -10.75 10.87
C ASP A 100 -0.75 -10.03 11.39
N LEU A 101 -1.41 -9.18 10.60
CA LEU A 101 -2.54 -8.37 11.02
C LEU A 101 -3.81 -8.69 10.22
N LEU A 102 -4.76 -9.34 10.89
CA LEU A 102 -5.99 -9.86 10.27
C LEU A 102 -7.22 -9.10 10.74
N PRO A 103 -8.10 -8.61 9.85
CA PRO A 103 -9.40 -8.08 10.24
C PRO A 103 -10.29 -9.21 10.75
N VAL A 104 -10.89 -9.03 11.92
CA VAL A 104 -11.82 -10.00 12.53
C VAL A 104 -13.26 -9.47 12.46
N ASN A 105 -13.44 -8.15 12.58
CA ASN A 105 -14.75 -7.54 12.38
C ASN A 105 -15.11 -7.52 10.87
N PRO A 106 -16.21 -8.18 10.44
CA PRO A 106 -16.63 -8.20 9.04
C PRO A 106 -17.05 -6.82 8.49
N GLU A 107 -17.33 -5.85 9.36
CA GLU A 107 -17.68 -4.47 8.98
C GLU A 107 -16.47 -3.62 8.58
N VAL A 108 -15.24 -4.14 8.69
CA VAL A 108 -14.03 -3.42 8.24
C VAL A 108 -14.04 -3.35 6.70
N PRO A 109 -14.15 -2.14 6.11
CA PRO A 109 -14.44 -1.98 4.69
C PRO A 109 -13.20 -2.15 3.83
N TYR A 110 -13.26 -3.04 2.84
CA TYR A 110 -12.20 -3.21 1.82
C TYR A 110 -12.59 -2.73 0.42
N ASN A 111 -13.75 -2.09 0.26
CA ASN A 111 -14.19 -1.54 -1.02
C ASN A 111 -13.32 -0.36 -1.48
N PHE A 112 -13.31 -0.13 -2.80
CA PHE A 112 -12.60 0.97 -3.45
C PHE A 112 -12.73 2.29 -2.67
N PRO A 113 -11.61 2.98 -2.37
CA PRO A 113 -11.62 4.15 -1.50
C PRO A 113 -12.19 5.40 -2.17
N GLY A 114 -12.22 5.44 -3.50
CA GLY A 114 -12.43 6.68 -4.27
C GLY A 114 -11.09 7.34 -4.60
N GLU A 115 -10.99 7.96 -5.78
CA GLU A 115 -9.83 8.78 -6.12
C GLU A 115 -9.68 9.95 -5.15
N GLY A 116 -8.45 10.34 -4.85
CA GLY A 116 -8.18 11.39 -3.88
C GLY A 116 -8.31 10.95 -2.42
N THR A 117 -8.68 9.69 -2.16
CA THR A 117 -8.97 9.19 -0.81
C THR A 117 -8.01 8.08 -0.40
N ILE A 118 -7.37 8.28 0.74
CA ILE A 118 -6.56 7.28 1.41
C ILE A 118 -7.33 6.83 2.65
N ARG A 119 -7.60 5.53 2.77
CA ARG A 119 -8.32 4.95 3.90
C ARG A 119 -7.36 4.16 4.78
N HIS A 120 -7.13 4.67 5.99
CA HIS A 120 -6.40 3.93 7.01
C HIS A 120 -7.35 2.95 7.73
N ILE A 121 -7.10 1.67 7.49
CA ILE A 121 -7.99 0.57 7.89
C ILE A 121 -7.75 0.20 9.35
N THR A 122 -6.48 0.12 9.76
CA THR A 122 -6.09 -0.18 11.14
C THR A 122 -5.91 1.10 11.96
N SER A 123 -6.98 1.90 12.03
CA SER A 123 -6.98 3.16 12.77
C SER A 123 -6.46 2.99 14.22
N PRO A 124 -5.87 4.04 14.84
CA PRO A 124 -5.35 3.99 16.21
C PRO A 124 -6.37 3.52 17.25
N GLU A 125 -7.66 3.76 16.98
CA GLU A 125 -8.80 3.29 17.79
C GLU A 125 -8.90 1.76 17.82
N TYR A 126 -8.56 1.10 16.70
CA TYR A 126 -8.75 -0.34 16.49
C TYR A 126 -7.45 -1.14 16.45
N HIS A 127 -6.29 -0.50 16.30
CA HIS A 127 -5.02 -1.21 16.30
C HIS A 127 -4.70 -1.76 17.70
N PRO A 128 -4.29 -3.03 17.86
CA PRO A 128 -4.03 -3.64 19.17
C PRO A 128 -2.79 -3.12 19.92
N LYS A 129 -2.11 -2.08 19.42
CA LYS A 129 -0.77 -1.67 19.93
C LYS A 129 -0.41 -0.21 19.69
N TYR A 130 -0.75 0.35 18.53
CA TYR A 130 -0.35 1.70 18.15
C TYR A 130 -1.56 2.62 18.20
N HIS A 131 -1.51 3.61 19.10
CA HIS A 131 -2.63 4.49 19.40
C HIS A 131 -2.34 5.98 19.16
N TYR A 132 -1.17 6.31 18.59
CA TYR A 132 -0.80 7.69 18.35
C TYR A 132 -1.49 8.24 17.09
N GLU A 133 -1.85 9.52 17.11
CA GLU A 133 -2.70 10.18 16.11
C GLU A 133 -2.18 10.04 14.67
N LYS A 134 -0.88 10.19 14.46
CA LYS A 134 -0.24 10.19 13.14
C LYS A 134 0.03 8.79 12.58
N PHE A 135 -0.30 7.73 13.32
CA PHE A 135 -0.09 6.35 12.89
C PHE A 135 -0.91 6.01 11.64
N ILE A 136 -0.26 5.43 10.63
CA ILE A 136 -0.87 4.92 9.40
C ILE A 136 -0.31 3.54 8.98
N GLY A 137 0.38 2.85 9.89
CA GLY A 137 0.97 1.53 9.65
C GLY A 137 -0.07 0.40 9.76
N GLY A 138 0.38 -0.85 9.59
CA GLY A 138 -0.52 -2.01 9.57
C GLY A 138 -1.19 -2.17 8.20
N ILE A 139 -2.38 -1.57 8.04
CA ILE A 139 -3.23 -1.70 6.86
C ILE A 139 -3.69 -0.33 6.35
N LEU A 140 -3.23 0.03 5.15
CA LEU A 140 -3.55 1.30 4.49
C LEU A 140 -3.99 1.05 3.05
N MET A 141 -5.02 1.77 2.61
CA MET A 141 -5.66 1.59 1.31
C MET A 141 -5.69 2.90 0.53
N LEU A 142 -5.42 2.82 -0.77
CA LEU A 142 -5.48 3.95 -1.70
C LEU A 142 -5.51 3.46 -3.15
N THR A 143 -5.89 4.33 -4.08
CA THR A 143 -5.89 4.01 -5.52
C THR A 143 -4.47 3.84 -6.04
N MET A 144 -4.32 3.08 -7.14
CA MET A 144 -3.02 2.96 -7.80
C MET A 144 -2.52 4.31 -8.30
N ALA A 145 -3.44 5.17 -8.76
CA ALA A 145 -3.15 6.53 -9.22
C ALA A 145 -2.65 7.42 -8.06
N ASP A 146 -3.33 7.42 -6.92
CA ASP A 146 -2.95 8.20 -5.73
C ASP A 146 -1.57 7.77 -5.18
N TYR A 147 -1.29 6.47 -5.13
CA TYR A 147 0.02 5.99 -4.71
C TYR A 147 1.14 6.47 -5.66
N LYS A 148 0.88 6.47 -6.97
CA LYS A 148 1.80 7.00 -7.97
C LYS A 148 1.99 8.50 -7.84
N HIS A 149 0.91 9.26 -7.59
CA HIS A 149 0.94 10.70 -7.36
C HIS A 149 1.85 11.07 -6.17
N LEU A 150 1.80 10.29 -5.10
CA LEU A 150 2.68 10.44 -3.93
C LEU A 150 4.14 10.01 -4.18
N ASN A 151 4.46 9.51 -5.37
CA ASN A 151 5.73 8.85 -5.66
C ASN A 151 6.02 7.70 -4.68
N GLY A 152 4.98 6.96 -4.28
CA GLY A 152 5.06 5.85 -3.34
C GLY A 152 5.78 6.16 -2.02
N MET A 153 6.28 5.11 -1.38
CA MET A 153 6.97 5.22 -0.09
C MET A 153 8.48 5.44 -0.28
N SER A 154 9.15 6.02 0.73
CA SER A 154 10.61 6.17 0.72
C SER A 154 11.35 4.82 0.71
N ASN A 155 12.43 4.73 -0.08
CA ASN A 155 13.26 3.53 -0.18
C ASN A 155 14.32 3.42 0.93
N LYS A 156 14.49 4.45 1.77
CA LYS A 156 15.62 4.52 2.71
C LYS A 156 15.42 3.77 4.03
N TYR A 157 14.23 3.22 4.26
CA TYR A 157 13.84 2.63 5.54
C TYR A 157 14.18 1.14 5.61
N TRP A 158 15.42 0.88 6.00
CA TRP A 158 15.92 -0.46 6.31
C TRP A 158 15.76 -0.77 7.80
N GLY A 159 15.18 -1.93 8.12
CA GLY A 159 14.82 -2.34 9.48
C GLY A 159 13.51 -1.71 9.96
N TRP A 160 13.13 -1.96 11.21
CA TRP A 160 11.81 -1.57 11.72
C TRP A 160 11.68 -0.05 11.94
N GLY A 161 10.57 0.51 11.47
CA GLY A 161 9.98 1.80 11.88
C GLY A 161 10.36 3.04 11.05
N LEU A 162 9.47 4.04 11.17
CA LEU A 162 9.49 5.39 10.58
C LEU A 162 9.11 5.48 9.10
N GLU A 163 8.93 4.38 8.38
CA GLU A 163 8.56 4.41 6.97
C GLU A 163 7.11 4.80 6.74
N ASP A 164 6.22 4.41 7.66
CA ASP A 164 4.83 4.80 7.72
C ASP A 164 4.68 6.27 8.15
N ASP A 165 5.45 6.70 9.15
CA ASP A 165 5.48 8.10 9.57
C ASP A 165 5.99 9.04 8.45
N GLU A 166 6.94 8.60 7.63
CA GLU A 166 7.40 9.38 6.47
C GLU A 166 6.36 9.42 5.36
N PHE A 167 5.64 8.32 5.15
CA PHE A 167 4.55 8.28 4.18
C PHE A 167 3.37 9.16 4.62
N TYR A 168 3.08 9.23 5.93
CA TYR A 168 2.10 10.17 6.48
C TYR A 168 2.44 11.62 6.11
N LEU A 169 3.72 11.99 6.15
CA LEU A 169 4.16 13.31 5.70
C LEU A 169 3.98 13.49 4.18
N ARG A 170 4.11 12.44 3.34
CA ARG A 170 3.81 12.55 1.89
C ARG A 170 2.34 12.84 1.65
N ILE A 171 1.48 12.17 2.41
CA ILE A 171 0.04 12.39 2.35
C ILE A 171 -0.28 13.82 2.80
N SER A 172 0.30 14.26 3.91
CA SER A 172 0.09 15.60 4.48
C SER A 172 0.62 16.73 3.59
N ASP A 173 1.69 16.48 2.83
CA ASP A 173 2.27 17.40 1.85
C ASP A 173 1.44 17.45 0.54
N SER A 174 0.42 16.60 0.39
CA SER A 174 -0.42 16.48 -0.81
C SER A 174 -1.84 17.01 -0.58
N ASN A 175 -2.67 17.01 -1.63
CA ASN A 175 -4.09 17.36 -1.54
C ASN A 175 -5.01 16.14 -1.30
N LEU A 176 -4.43 14.98 -0.95
CA LEU A 176 -5.21 13.75 -0.74
C LEU A 176 -5.86 13.73 0.65
N ASN A 177 -7.06 13.16 0.72
CA ASN A 177 -7.83 13.07 1.95
C ASN A 177 -7.51 11.77 2.70
N LEU A 178 -6.87 11.89 3.87
CA LEU A 178 -6.66 10.76 4.78
C LEU A 178 -7.90 10.55 5.66
N THR A 179 -8.59 9.44 5.41
CA THR A 179 -9.72 8.97 6.21
C THR A 179 -9.30 7.81 7.11
N ARG A 180 -10.03 7.61 8.21
CA ARG A 180 -9.82 6.49 9.15
C ARG A 180 -11.12 5.73 9.30
N VAL A 181 -11.05 4.41 9.34
CA VAL A 181 -12.20 3.60 9.73
C VAL A 181 -12.59 3.97 11.17
N SER A 182 -13.88 4.18 11.39
CA SER A 182 -14.49 4.60 12.66
C SER A 182 -15.93 4.09 12.76
N GLY A 183 -16.53 4.17 13.94
CA GLY A 183 -17.94 3.81 14.16
C GLY A 183 -18.22 2.32 14.21
N LEU A 184 -17.18 1.48 14.32
CA LEU A 184 -17.34 0.05 14.55
C LEU A 184 -17.76 -0.21 16.00
N LYS A 185 -18.53 -1.27 16.23
CA LYS A 185 -18.90 -1.71 17.59
C LYS A 185 -17.75 -2.39 18.34
N THR A 186 -16.72 -2.82 17.61
CA THR A 186 -15.51 -3.44 18.14
C THR A 186 -14.49 -2.38 18.57
N ASN A 187 -13.42 -2.79 19.25
CA ASN A 187 -12.35 -1.93 19.73
C ASN A 187 -10.97 -2.56 19.46
N SER A 188 -9.91 -2.01 20.04
CA SER A 188 -8.52 -2.46 19.86
C SER A 188 -8.24 -3.92 20.24
N SER A 189 -9.12 -4.57 21.02
CA SER A 189 -8.95 -5.97 21.43
C SER A 189 -9.58 -7.00 20.47
N ASN A 190 -10.55 -6.60 19.65
CA ASN A 190 -11.36 -7.53 18.86
C ASN A 190 -11.70 -7.08 17.43
N THR A 191 -11.20 -5.91 16.99
CA THR A 191 -11.34 -5.50 15.57
C THR A 191 -10.34 -6.23 14.68
N PHE A 192 -9.09 -6.35 15.15
CA PHE A 192 -8.00 -7.02 14.45
C PHE A 192 -7.34 -8.06 15.35
N ARG A 193 -6.91 -9.19 14.75
CA ARG A 193 -6.05 -10.17 15.40
C ARG A 193 -4.61 -9.93 14.94
N HIS A 194 -3.71 -9.68 15.90
CA HIS A 194 -2.28 -9.50 15.63
C HIS A 194 -1.50 -10.77 16.01
N ILE A 195 -1.06 -11.53 15.00
CA ILE A 195 -0.32 -12.79 15.15
C ILE A 195 1.18 -12.51 15.34
N HIS A 196 1.51 -11.79 16.42
CA HIS A 196 2.88 -11.38 16.68
C HIS A 196 3.38 -11.95 18.01
N GLY A 197 3.94 -13.15 17.96
CA GLY A 197 4.50 -13.82 19.12
C GLY A 197 5.84 -13.21 19.60
N PRO A 198 6.23 -13.43 20.87
CA PRO A 198 7.46 -12.87 21.46
C PRO A 198 8.75 -13.36 20.79
N LYS A 199 8.69 -14.47 20.03
CA LYS A 199 9.81 -15.02 19.26
C LYS A 199 10.17 -14.15 18.04
N ARG A 200 9.25 -13.32 17.54
CA ARG A 200 9.46 -12.45 16.38
C ARG A 200 9.99 -11.08 16.81
N LYS A 201 11.22 -11.05 17.32
CA LYS A 201 11.84 -9.78 17.73
C LYS A 201 11.89 -8.81 16.56
N ARG A 202 11.46 -7.58 16.82
CA ARG A 202 11.62 -6.49 15.86
C ARG A 202 13.10 -6.20 15.68
N ASP A 203 13.43 -5.85 14.45
CA ASP A 203 14.76 -5.37 14.10
C ASP A 203 14.93 -3.93 14.60
N TYR A 204 15.11 -3.81 15.91
CA TYR A 204 15.50 -2.57 16.58
C TYR A 204 16.97 -2.26 16.39
N VAL A 205 17.74 -3.04 15.60
CA VAL A 205 19.21 -2.95 15.58
C VAL A 205 19.62 -1.50 15.34
N ARG A 206 19.99 -0.87 16.46
CA ARG A 206 20.77 0.33 16.61
C ARG A 206 22.16 -0.23 16.78
N LYS A 207 22.99 -0.23 15.72
CA LYS A 207 24.43 -0.32 15.99
C LYS A 207 24.72 0.83 16.95
N LYS A 208 25.48 0.55 18.02
CA LYS A 208 25.68 1.44 19.18
C LYS A 208 26.14 2.87 18.80
N ASP A 209 26.59 3.07 17.55
CA ASP A 209 27.11 4.33 17.02
C ASP A 209 26.41 4.86 15.75
N ASP A 210 25.20 4.44 15.39
CA ASP A 210 24.59 4.88 14.12
C ASP A 210 23.78 6.19 14.25
N LYS A 211 24.42 7.24 14.79
CA LYS A 211 23.88 8.61 14.81
C LYS A 211 23.43 9.03 13.40
N ALA A 212 24.21 8.64 12.39
CA ALA A 212 23.89 8.87 10.98
C ALA A 212 22.58 8.19 10.55
N GLN A 213 22.34 6.91 10.87
CA GLN A 213 21.03 6.28 10.63
C GLN A 213 19.90 7.01 11.36
N TRP A 214 20.10 7.35 12.64
CA TRP A 214 19.07 8.02 13.44
C TRP A 214 18.67 9.37 12.85
N GLU A 215 19.65 10.17 12.42
CA GLU A 215 19.46 11.46 11.75
C GLU A 215 18.81 11.26 10.37
N MET A 216 19.31 10.29 9.59
CA MET A 216 18.85 10.04 8.23
C MET A 216 17.41 9.55 8.19
N LYS A 217 16.99 8.67 9.11
CA LYS A 217 15.59 8.20 9.21
C LYS A 217 14.62 9.33 9.56
N ARG A 218 15.06 10.37 10.26
CA ARG A 218 14.22 11.53 10.67
C ARG A 218 14.21 12.67 9.67
N LYS A 219 15.22 12.75 8.79
CA LYS A 219 15.22 13.70 7.68
C LYS A 219 14.05 13.39 6.74
N ARG A 220 13.37 14.40 6.20
CA ARG A 220 12.38 14.18 5.13
C ARG A 220 13.06 13.59 3.89
N ASP A 221 12.47 12.57 3.27
CA ASP A 221 12.95 12.05 1.98
C ASP A 221 12.12 12.62 0.83
N ARG A 222 12.77 13.48 0.02
CA ARG A 222 12.20 14.04 -1.21
C ARG A 222 12.88 13.48 -2.47
N ILE A 223 13.80 12.53 -2.32
CA ILE A 223 14.67 12.05 -3.40
C ILE A 223 14.25 10.65 -3.83
N SER A 224 13.93 9.77 -2.90
CA SER A 224 13.56 8.39 -3.23
C SER A 224 12.07 8.14 -3.18
N GLY A 225 11.62 7.16 -3.96
CA GLY A 225 10.23 6.74 -3.99
C GLY A 225 10.01 5.62 -5.00
N LEU A 226 8.76 5.50 -5.45
CA LEU A 226 8.34 4.56 -6.46
C LEU A 226 9.18 4.65 -7.74
N HIS A 227 9.39 5.86 -8.27
CA HIS A 227 10.03 6.06 -9.58
C HIS A 227 11.49 5.58 -9.65
N ASN A 228 12.18 5.45 -8.51
CA ASN A 228 13.60 5.10 -8.46
C ASN A 228 13.94 3.97 -7.49
N ALA A 229 12.93 3.19 -7.07
CA ALA A 229 13.17 1.96 -6.34
C ALA A 229 14.03 1.00 -7.20
N LYS A 230 15.21 0.61 -6.70
CA LYS A 230 16.14 -0.28 -7.40
C LYS A 230 16.01 -1.70 -6.86
N TYR A 231 15.66 -2.64 -7.73
CA TYR A 231 15.46 -4.04 -7.37
C TYR A 231 15.56 -4.94 -8.60
N SER A 232 15.59 -6.25 -8.36
CA SER A 232 15.43 -7.28 -9.40
C SER A 232 14.40 -8.30 -8.92
N ILE A 233 13.55 -8.74 -9.85
CA ILE A 233 12.61 -9.84 -9.60
C ILE A 233 13.29 -11.13 -10.05
N THR A 234 13.48 -12.06 -9.12
CA THR A 234 14.17 -13.33 -9.39
C THR A 234 13.20 -14.44 -9.74
N GLU A 235 11.95 -14.37 -9.25
CA GLU A 235 10.93 -15.38 -9.51
C GLU A 235 9.53 -14.78 -9.31
N ARG A 236 8.56 -15.23 -10.12
CA ARG A 236 7.13 -15.07 -9.86
C ARG A 236 6.50 -16.46 -9.86
N LYS A 237 5.81 -16.83 -8.78
CA LYS A 237 5.19 -18.14 -8.64
C LYS A 237 3.82 -18.06 -7.99
N LEU A 238 2.93 -18.95 -8.43
CA LEU A 238 1.63 -19.14 -7.80
C LEU A 238 1.75 -20.25 -6.76
N ILE A 239 1.51 -19.94 -5.49
CA ILE A 239 1.51 -20.90 -4.39
C ILE A 239 0.10 -20.99 -3.82
N LYS A 240 -0.34 -22.19 -3.43
CA LYS A 240 -1.63 -22.38 -2.77
C LYS A 240 -1.45 -22.58 -1.26
N PHE A 241 -2.14 -21.78 -0.46
CA PHE A 241 -2.24 -21.93 1.00
C PHE A 241 -3.66 -22.39 1.34
N GLN A 242 -3.82 -23.66 1.73
CA GLN A 242 -5.14 -24.27 1.97
C GLN A 242 -6.13 -24.04 0.80
N GLY A 243 -5.64 -24.23 -0.44
CA GLY A 243 -6.42 -24.01 -1.66
C GLY A 243 -6.45 -22.55 -2.16
N THR A 244 -6.14 -21.56 -1.31
CA THR A 244 -6.11 -20.14 -1.67
C THR A 244 -4.89 -19.82 -2.54
N PRO A 245 -5.07 -19.35 -3.80
CA PRO A 245 -3.95 -18.99 -4.67
C PRO A 245 -3.33 -17.65 -4.26
N VAL A 246 -2.01 -17.62 -4.11
CA VAL A 246 -1.21 -16.45 -3.75
C VAL A 246 -0.08 -16.29 -4.76
N THR A 247 0.08 -15.09 -5.32
CA THR A 247 1.24 -14.81 -6.18
C THR A 247 2.40 -14.36 -5.32
N VAL A 248 3.46 -15.17 -5.25
CA VAL A 248 4.70 -14.84 -4.55
C VAL A 248 5.71 -14.32 -5.55
N ILE A 249 6.20 -13.12 -5.31
CA ILE A 249 7.24 -12.45 -6.11
C ILE A 249 8.51 -12.39 -5.27
N ASN A 250 9.54 -13.12 -5.68
CA ASN A 250 10.85 -13.04 -5.04
C ASN A 250 11.59 -11.83 -5.58
N VAL A 251 12.05 -10.98 -4.67
CA VAL A 251 12.68 -9.71 -4.96
C VAL A 251 14.04 -9.65 -4.28
N ARG A 252 15.04 -9.15 -4.99
CA ARG A 252 16.31 -8.69 -4.41
C ARG A 252 16.37 -7.18 -4.52
N LEU A 253 16.32 -6.50 -3.38
CA LEU A 253 16.46 -5.06 -3.31
C LEU A 253 17.93 -4.67 -3.46
N PHE A 254 18.17 -3.54 -4.12
CA PHE A 254 19.48 -2.94 -4.18
C PHE A 254 19.67 -1.97 -3.01
N CYS A 255 20.84 -2.01 -2.36
CA CYS A 255 21.23 -1.03 -1.37
C CYS A 255 22.43 -0.21 -1.85
N ASP A 256 22.25 1.11 -1.93
CA ASP A 256 23.36 2.04 -2.07
C ASP A 256 24.03 2.22 -0.70
N LEU A 257 25.21 1.64 -0.52
CA LEU A 257 25.95 1.72 0.74
C LEU A 257 26.53 3.12 1.02
N LYS A 258 26.61 4.01 0.03
CA LYS A 258 27.01 5.40 0.27
C LYS A 258 25.86 6.22 0.84
N TRP A 259 24.62 5.90 0.44
CA TRP A 259 23.43 6.63 0.87
C TRP A 259 22.77 6.01 2.10
N THR A 260 22.60 4.69 2.12
CA THR A 260 21.94 3.92 3.19
C THR A 260 22.84 2.80 3.70
N PRO A 261 24.04 3.09 4.28
CA PRO A 261 24.99 2.06 4.75
C PRO A 261 24.39 1.11 5.80
N TYR A 262 23.37 1.57 6.51
CA TYR A 262 22.66 0.85 7.56
C TYR A 262 21.65 -0.19 7.04
N CYS A 263 21.62 -0.47 5.73
CA CYS A 263 20.85 -1.56 5.15
C CYS A 263 21.40 -2.96 5.50
N LYS A 264 22.65 -3.05 5.99
CA LYS A 264 23.29 -4.28 6.45
C LYS A 264 23.11 -4.50 7.95
#